data_AF-A0A0F9TZK6-F1
#
_entry.id   AF-A0A0F9TZK6-F1
#
_cell.length_a   1.000
_cell.length_b   1.000
_cell.length_c   1.000
_cell.angle_alpha   90.00
_cell.angle_beta   90.00
_cell.angle_gamma   90.00
#
_symmetry.space_group_name_H-M   'P 1'
#
loop_
_entity.id
_entity.type
_entity.pdbx_description
1 polymer ?
#
loop_
_entity_poly.entity_id
_entity_poly.type
_entity_poly.pdbx_seq_one_letter_code
_entity_poly.pdbx_strand_id
1 'polypeptide(L)' 'MVTVKDIEVLMDDFFIERDEKFKEIKRYLLSEFNWKVDKSKNTHFMIRGIPLEDNRKLSDILTSFLPDEVILLKEI' A
#
# COMPACT_ATOMS: atom_id res chain seq x y z
N MET A 1 -6.49 9.74 6.17
CA MET A 1 -6.92 8.91 5.02
C MET A 1 -5.65 8.53 4.30
N VAL A 2 -5.42 7.25 4.02
CA VAL A 2 -4.16 6.79 3.41
C VAL A 2 -4.32 6.84 1.89
N THR A 3 -3.37 7.42 1.17
CA THR A 3 -3.42 7.56 -0.30
C THR A 3 -2.17 6.99 -0.97
N VAL A 4 -2.17 6.92 -2.31
CA VAL A 4 -1.01 6.45 -3.08
C VAL A 4 0.24 7.28 -2.83
N LYS A 5 0.10 8.59 -2.62
CA LYS A 5 1.21 9.46 -2.23
C LYS A 5 1.91 9.01 -0.94
N ASP A 6 1.16 8.42 -0.01
CA ASP A 6 1.75 7.90 1.23
C ASP A 6 2.67 6.69 0.96
N ILE A 7 2.47 5.95 -0.14
CA ILE A 7 3.44 4.93 -0.58
C ILE A 7 4.77 5.59 -0.94
N GLU A 8 4.75 6.68 -1.71
CA GLU A 8 5.98 7.41 -2.07
C GLU A 8 6.71 7.93 -0.84
N VAL A 9 5.97 8.51 0.12
CA VAL A 9 6.54 8.99 1.39
C VAL A 9 7.19 7.84 2.18
N LEU A 10 6.50 6.72 2.34
CA LEU A 10 7.05 5.55 3.01
C LEU A 10 8.28 4.99 2.28
N MET A 11 8.31 5.04 0.96
CA MET A 11 9.47 4.57 0.19
C MET A 11 10.70 5.43 0.49
N ASP A 12 10.52 6.75 0.54
CA ASP A 12 11.60 7.67 0.88
C ASP A 12 12.04 7.51 2.35
N ASP A 13 11.10 7.39 3.29
CA ASP A 13 11.37 7.25 4.72
C ASP A 13 12.13 5.96 5.07
N PHE A 14 11.85 4.87 4.34
CA PHE A 14 12.41 3.54 4.59
C PHE A 14 13.42 3.07 3.53
N PHE A 15 13.85 3.96 2.62
CA PHE A 15 14.82 3.68 1.56
C PHE A 15 14.43 2.48 0.68
N ILE A 16 13.16 2.39 0.29
CA ILE A 16 12.60 1.32 -0.56
C ILE A 16 12.68 1.74 -2.03
N GLU A 17 13.23 0.88 -2.88
CA GLU A 17 13.41 1.23 -4.30
C GLU A 17 12.12 1.04 -5.11
N ARG A 18 11.97 1.80 -6.20
CA ARG A 18 10.77 1.76 -7.06
C ARG A 18 10.57 0.43 -7.77
N ASP A 19 11.63 -0.33 -8.00
CA ASP A 19 11.53 -1.64 -8.67
C ASP A 19 11.18 -2.78 -7.70
N GLU A 20 11.19 -2.51 -6.40
CA GLU A 20 10.83 -3.47 -5.36
C GLU A 20 9.34 -3.80 -5.40
N LYS A 21 9.01 -4.90 -4.75
CA LYS A 21 7.66 -5.46 -4.71
C LYS A 21 6.85 -4.82 -3.60
N PHE A 22 5.54 -4.75 -3.78
CA PHE A 22 4.60 -4.21 -2.79
C PHE A 22 4.71 -4.87 -1.40
N LYS A 23 5.09 -6.15 -1.32
CA LYS A 23 5.33 -6.82 -0.04
C LYS A 23 6.36 -6.13 0.85
N GLU A 24 7.33 -5.41 0.26
CA GLU A 24 8.36 -4.70 1.02
C GLU A 24 7.78 -3.51 1.79
N ILE A 25 6.79 -2.82 1.22
CA ILE A 25 6.15 -1.66 1.88
C ILE A 25 4.93 -2.03 2.73
N LYS A 26 4.33 -3.20 2.48
CA LYS A 26 3.09 -3.67 3.12
C LYS A 26 3.13 -3.59 4.66
N ARG A 27 4.27 -3.93 5.27
CA ARG A 27 4.44 -3.87 6.73
C ARG A 27 4.37 -2.45 7.28
N TYR A 28 4.96 -1.48 6.57
CA TYR A 28 4.98 -0.08 6.98
C TYR A 28 3.61 0.55 6.79
N LEU A 29 2.92 0.22 5.70
CA LEU A 29 1.52 0.60 5.54
C LEU A 29 0.69 0.13 6.74
N LEU A 30 0.88 -1.10 7.23
CA LEU A 30 0.15 -1.63 8.38
C LEU A 30 0.54 -1.02 9.73
N SER A 31 1.78 -0.54 9.90
CA SER A 31 2.30 0.01 11.16
C SER A 31 2.06 1.52 11.29
N GLU A 32 2.33 2.28 10.24
CA GLU A 32 2.36 3.76 10.29
C GLU A 32 0.96 4.37 10.25
N PHE A 33 -0.05 3.61 9.80
CA PHE A 33 -1.41 4.10 9.66
C PHE A 33 -2.39 3.36 10.57
N ASN A 34 -3.37 4.11 11.06
CA ASN A 34 -4.46 3.56 11.86
C ASN A 34 -5.57 3.00 10.95
N TRP A 35 -5.52 1.70 10.69
CA TRP A 35 -6.54 0.98 9.94
C TRP A 35 -7.68 0.53 10.84
N LYS A 36 -8.92 0.80 10.42
CA LYS A 36 -10.13 0.31 11.09
C LYS A 36 -10.48 -1.11 10.66
N VAL A 37 -9.53 -2.04 10.80
CA VAL A 37 -9.73 -3.46 10.51
C VAL A 37 -9.07 -4.33 11.58
N ASP A 38 -9.60 -5.52 11.77
CA ASP A 38 -8.99 -6.53 12.61
C ASP A 38 -7.74 -7.10 11.93
N LYS A 39 -6.55 -6.73 12.44
CA LYS A 39 -5.26 -7.18 11.91
C LYS A 39 -5.01 -8.69 12.11
N SER A 40 -5.81 -9.37 12.93
CA SER A 40 -5.72 -10.83 13.13
C SER A 40 -6.39 -11.63 12.02
N LYS A 41 -7.21 -10.99 11.19
CA LYS A 41 -7.86 -11.61 10.02
C LYS A 41 -7.02 -11.41 8.77
N ASN A 42 -7.27 -12.24 7.77
CA ASN A 42 -6.69 -12.04 6.45
C ASN A 42 -7.17 -10.71 5.88
N THR A 43 -6.22 -9.82 5.55
CA THR A 43 -6.52 -8.49 5.02
C THR A 43 -5.81 -8.24 3.69
N HIS A 44 -6.45 -7.45 2.82
CA HIS A 44 -5.90 -7.06 1.53
C HIS A 44 -5.98 -5.55 1.33
N PHE A 45 -4.87 -5.00 0.82
CA PHE A 45 -4.82 -3.62 0.37
C PHE A 45 -5.48 -3.49 -0.99
N MET A 46 -6.19 -2.38 -1.21
CA MET A 46 -6.87 -2.11 -2.45
C MET A 46 -6.84 -0.64 -2.81
N ILE A 47 -6.81 -0.35 -4.11
CA ILE A 47 -6.99 1.00 -4.67
C ILE A 47 -8.11 0.91 -5.70
N ARG A 48 -9.16 1.74 -5.57
CA ARG A 48 -10.39 1.68 -6.41
C ARG A 48 -11.04 0.28 -6.52
N GLY A 49 -10.93 -0.53 -5.48
CA GLY A 49 -11.43 -1.91 -5.49
C GLY A 49 -10.55 -2.92 -6.23
N ILE A 50 -9.39 -2.51 -6.76
CA ILE A 50 -8.38 -3.41 -7.31
C ILE A 50 -7.44 -3.83 -6.18
N PRO A 51 -7.26 -5.13 -5.92
CA PRO A 51 -6.33 -5.60 -4.90
C PRO A 51 -4.87 -5.31 -5.30
N LEU A 52 -4.06 -4.93 -4.31
CA LEU A 52 -2.61 -4.80 -4.47
C LEU A 52 -1.95 -6.15 -4.17
N GLU A 53 -1.45 -6.78 -5.22
CA GLU A 53 -0.73 -8.05 -5.10
C GLU A 53 0.67 -7.84 -4.52
N ASP A 54 1.06 -8.71 -3.60
CA ASP A 54 2.37 -8.68 -2.91
C ASP A 54 3.56 -8.69 -3.88
N ASN A 55 3.39 -9.27 -5.08
CA ASN A 55 4.44 -9.36 -6.11
C ASN A 55 4.46 -8.21 -7.12
N ARG A 56 3.47 -7.30 -7.08
CA ARG A 56 3.42 -6.16 -8.00
C ARG A 56 4.53 -5.17 -7.66
N LYS A 57 5.18 -4.59 -8.68
CA LYS A 57 6.22 -3.58 -8.46
C LYS A 57 5.61 -2.27 -7.96
N LEU A 58 6.32 -1.57 -7.10
CA LEU A 58 5.92 -0.25 -6.61
C LEU A 58 5.81 0.75 -7.77
N SER A 59 6.74 0.73 -8.73
CA SER A 59 6.67 1.51 -9.96
C SER A 59 5.35 1.33 -10.71
N ASP A 60 4.87 0.10 -10.80
CA ASP A 60 3.64 -0.22 -11.53
C ASP A 60 2.41 0.26 -10.77
N ILE A 61 2.46 0.30 -9.43
CA ILE A 61 1.40 0.85 -8.59
C ILE A 61 1.38 2.38 -8.76
N LEU A 62 2.51 3.04 -8.60
CA LEU A 62 2.64 4.50 -8.67
C LEU A 62 2.29 5.08 -10.05
N THR A 63 2.47 4.29 -11.12
CA THR A 63 2.10 4.70 -12.49
C THR A 63 0.65 4.38 -12.85
N SER A 64 0.04 3.39 -12.18
CA SER A 64 -1.33 2.96 -12.48
C SER A 64 -2.40 3.75 -11.74
N PHE A 65 -2.02 4.46 -10.67
CA PHE A 65 -2.94 5.13 -9.77
C PHE A 65 -2.50 6.57 -9.53
N LEU A 66 -3.46 7.46 -9.28
CA LEU A 66 -3.17 8.87 -8.98
C LEU A 66 -2.71 9.01 -7.52
N PRO A 67 -1.84 9.99 -7.19
CA PRO A 67 -1.31 10.18 -5.84
C PRO A 67 -2.37 10.37 -4.74
N ASP A 68 -3.54 10.94 -5.09
CA ASP A 68 -4.66 11.21 -4.18
C ASP A 68 -5.66 10.04 -4.07
N GLU A 69 -5.49 8.98 -4.87
CA GLU A 69 -6.35 7.81 -4.77
C GLU A 69 -6.18 7.10 -3.42
N VAL A 70 -7.30 6.71 -2.82
CA VAL A 70 -7.34 6.17 -1.47
C VAL A 70 -6.93 4.71 -1.47
N ILE A 71 -6.02 4.36 -0.56
CA ILE A 71 -5.69 2.98 -0.21
C ILE A 71 -6.64 2.53 0.88
N LEU A 72 -7.32 1.41 0.63
CA LEU A 72 -8.19 0.76 1.58
C LEU A 72 -7.57 -0.56 2.04
N LEU A 73 -7.75 -0.90 3.30
CA LEU A 73 -7.48 -2.23 3.82
C LEU A 73 -8.83 -2.91 4.08
N LYS A 74 -9.07 -4.07 3.47
CA LYS A 74 -10.30 -4.86 3.65
C LYS A 74 -10.00 -6.21 4.27
N GLU A 75 -10.89 -6.65 5.16
CA GLU A 75 -10.96 -8.03 5.66
C GLU A 75 -11.51 -8.96 4.56
N ILE A 76 -10.97 -10.17 4.47
CA ILE A 76 -11.53 -11.29 3.68
C ILE A 76 -12.22 -12.28 4.61
#